data_AF-A0A941CG63-F1
#
_entry.id   AF-A0A941CG63-F1
#
_cell.length_a   1.000
_cell.length_b   1.000
_cell.length_c   1.000
_cell.angle_alpha   90.00
_cell.angle_beta   90.00
_cell.angle_gamma   90.00
#
_symmetry.space_group_name_H-M   'P 1'
#
loop_
_entity.id
_entity.type
_entity.pdbx_description
1 polymer ?
#
loop_
_entity_poly.entity_id
_entity_poly.type
_entity_poly.pdbx_seq_one_letter_code
_entity_poly.pdbx_strand_id
1 'polypeptide(L)'
;MNYQEMNMDYTFLDKSVKELFEGLEYIECNNENFRECYFPASNYSTISGIPTNYNFLGFPVQKMGAYVNTKNELKKFTISVEVPDARFFYDQVVKEYGMPETSSLSKFYLEKYGYKTPNEINKDSLDEYYQNLNKPEIDDFSIVRSTTWYDIDKGSGRTPIGMIVSNKTSPEDMFSKREIWITFFRQRQ
;
A
#
# COMPACT_ATOMS: atom_id res chain seq x y z
N MET A 1 -24.51 2.37 -5.36
CA MET A 1 -23.71 1.79 -6.46
C MET A 1 -23.28 0.41 -6.01
N ASN A 2 -23.32 -0.60 -6.89
CA ASN A 2 -22.78 -1.93 -6.57
C ASN A 2 -21.28 -1.90 -6.88
N TYR A 3 -20.45 -1.87 -5.84
CA TYR A 3 -19.01 -1.98 -6.00
C TYR A 3 -18.61 -3.44 -6.28
N GLN A 4 -17.57 -3.62 -7.08
CA GLN A 4 -16.88 -4.89 -7.27
C GLN A 4 -15.83 -5.05 -6.17
N GLU A 5 -15.79 -6.20 -5.51
CA GLU A 5 -14.76 -6.52 -4.52
C GLU A 5 -13.43 -6.80 -5.23
N MET A 6 -12.38 -6.08 -4.82
CA MET A 6 -11.01 -6.42 -5.13
C MET A 6 -10.54 -7.48 -4.15
N ASN A 7 -10.81 -8.72 -4.51
CA ASN A 7 -10.12 -9.85 -3.89
C ASN A 7 -8.72 -9.90 -4.47
N MET A 8 -7.72 -9.90 -3.60
CA MET A 8 -6.34 -10.06 -4.02
C MET A 8 -6.04 -11.53 -4.19
N ASP A 9 -6.46 -12.05 -5.34
CA ASP A 9 -6.10 -13.36 -5.80
C ASP A 9 -5.07 -13.27 -6.94
N TYR A 10 -4.51 -14.43 -7.32
CA TYR A 10 -3.58 -14.50 -8.45
C TYR A 10 -4.17 -14.02 -9.76
N THR A 11 -5.48 -14.19 -9.97
CA THR A 11 -6.14 -13.75 -11.20
C THR A 11 -6.07 -12.24 -11.35
N PHE A 12 -6.16 -11.50 -10.24
CA PHE A 12 -6.06 -10.05 -10.24
C PHE A 12 -4.69 -9.57 -10.74
N LEU A 13 -3.58 -10.14 -10.22
CA LEU A 13 -2.24 -9.75 -10.67
C LEU A 13 -1.84 -10.34 -12.03
N ASP A 14 -2.58 -11.31 -12.55
CA ASP A 14 -2.40 -11.87 -13.90
C ASP A 14 -3.16 -11.07 -14.98
N LYS A 15 -4.05 -10.15 -14.59
CA LYS A 15 -4.69 -9.22 -15.53
C LYS A 15 -3.66 -8.34 -16.21
N SER A 16 -3.86 -8.09 -17.50
CA SER A 16 -3.14 -7.06 -18.23
C SER A 16 -3.51 -5.67 -17.72
N VAL A 17 -2.62 -4.70 -17.94
CA VAL A 17 -2.90 -3.28 -17.64
C VAL A 17 -4.22 -2.84 -18.26
N LYS A 18 -4.47 -3.22 -19.52
CA LYS A 18 -5.70 -2.85 -20.24
C LYS A 18 -6.95 -3.36 -19.53
N GLU A 19 -6.93 -4.60 -19.04
CA GLU A 19 -8.05 -5.19 -18.30
C GLU A 19 -8.25 -4.54 -16.93
N LEU A 20 -7.15 -4.17 -16.25
CA LEU A 20 -7.23 -3.51 -14.93
C LEU A 20 -7.89 -2.13 -15.02
N PHE A 21 -7.57 -1.37 -16.06
CA PHE A 21 -8.10 -0.02 -16.26
C PHE A 21 -9.25 0.04 -17.27
N GLU A 22 -9.83 -1.11 -17.65
CA GLU A 22 -10.94 -1.13 -18.60
C GLU A 22 -12.14 -0.35 -18.05
N GLY A 23 -12.65 0.58 -18.87
CA GLY A 23 -13.76 1.46 -18.47
C GLY A 23 -13.38 2.54 -17.44
N LEU A 24 -12.10 2.66 -17.09
CA LEU A 24 -11.56 3.75 -16.26
C LEU A 24 -10.78 4.72 -17.13
N GLU A 25 -10.84 6.00 -16.78
CA GLU A 25 -9.96 7.01 -17.36
C GLU A 25 -8.64 7.06 -16.56
N TYR A 26 -7.53 6.91 -17.28
CA TYR A 26 -6.19 6.78 -16.71
C TYR A 26 -5.14 7.52 -17.55
N ILE A 27 -4.00 7.78 -16.92
CA ILE A 27 -2.83 8.44 -17.50
C ILE A 27 -1.63 7.51 -17.51
N GLU A 28 -0.80 7.63 -18.55
CA GLU A 28 0.52 7.00 -18.61
C GLU A 28 1.58 7.94 -18.05
N CYS A 29 2.29 7.48 -17.02
CA CYS A 29 3.29 8.20 -16.25
C CYS A 29 4.66 8.31 -16.93
N ASN A 30 4.85 7.64 -18.08
CA ASN A 30 6.10 7.69 -18.85
C ASN A 30 6.17 8.91 -19.79
N ASN A 31 5.11 9.72 -19.85
CA ASN A 31 5.04 10.87 -20.74
C ASN A 31 5.69 12.08 -20.07
N GLU A 32 6.76 12.64 -20.65
CA GLU A 32 7.50 13.82 -20.16
C GLU A 32 6.60 15.06 -19.89
N ASN A 33 5.34 15.00 -20.32
CA ASN A 33 4.34 16.04 -20.21
C ASN A 33 3.35 15.89 -19.04
N PHE A 34 3.38 14.80 -18.26
CA PHE A 34 2.45 14.61 -17.14
C PHE A 34 3.17 14.61 -15.79
N ARG A 35 3.04 15.72 -15.05
CA ARG A 35 3.64 15.91 -13.71
C ARG A 35 2.85 15.24 -12.58
N GLU A 36 1.65 14.72 -12.85
CA GLU A 36 0.72 14.28 -11.82
C GLU A 36 0.55 12.76 -11.80
N CYS A 37 1.60 12.03 -11.41
CA CYS A 37 1.44 10.62 -11.05
C CYS A 37 1.11 10.52 -9.57
N TYR A 38 -0.07 9.97 -9.26
CA TYR A 38 -0.54 9.86 -7.87
C TYR A 38 0.24 8.83 -7.06
N PHE A 39 0.72 7.77 -7.72
CA PHE A 39 1.52 6.72 -7.12
C PHE A 39 2.98 6.81 -7.59
N PRO A 40 3.93 7.02 -6.66
CA PRO A 40 5.35 6.99 -6.97
C PRO A 40 5.74 5.65 -7.58
N ALA A 41 6.53 5.70 -8.65
CA ALA A 41 7.03 4.53 -9.38
C ALA A 41 5.98 3.67 -10.12
N SER A 42 4.78 4.20 -10.40
CA SER A 42 3.83 3.59 -11.34
C SER A 42 4.07 4.07 -12.78
N ASN A 43 3.81 3.19 -13.77
CA ASN A 43 3.78 3.56 -15.19
C ASN A 43 2.38 4.04 -15.63
N TYR A 44 1.33 3.63 -14.91
CA TYR A 44 -0.05 4.02 -15.19
C TYR A 44 -0.75 4.40 -13.90
N SER A 45 -1.66 5.37 -13.96
CA SER A 45 -2.49 5.78 -12.80
C SER A 45 -3.87 6.26 -13.26
N THR A 46 -4.92 6.03 -12.47
CA THR A 46 -6.23 6.67 -12.70
C THR A 46 -6.16 8.17 -12.44
N ILE A 47 -7.02 8.94 -13.10
CA ILE A 47 -7.18 10.37 -12.81
C ILE A 47 -7.91 10.56 -11.47
N SER A 48 -7.49 11.52 -10.66
CA SER A 48 -8.14 11.81 -9.38
C SER A 48 -9.56 12.34 -9.56
N GLY A 49 -10.46 11.94 -8.67
CA GLY A 49 -11.87 12.37 -8.71
C GLY A 49 -12.73 11.55 -9.65
N ILE A 50 -12.16 10.63 -10.43
CA ILE A 50 -12.90 9.65 -11.21
C ILE A 50 -13.16 8.44 -10.31
N PRO A 51 -14.44 8.15 -9.97
CA PRO A 51 -14.75 7.04 -9.10
C PRO A 51 -14.36 5.71 -9.74
N THR A 52 -13.66 4.87 -9.00
CA THR A 52 -13.53 3.46 -9.41
C THR A 52 -14.78 2.70 -8.97
N ASN A 53 -15.12 1.64 -9.69
CA ASN A 53 -16.18 0.72 -9.29
C ASN A 53 -15.67 -0.38 -8.35
N TYR A 54 -14.50 -0.20 -7.75
CA TYR A 54 -13.84 -1.20 -6.94
C TYR A 54 -13.87 -0.82 -5.46
N ASN A 55 -13.83 -1.84 -4.61
CA ASN A 55 -13.62 -1.68 -3.18
C ASN A 55 -12.67 -2.76 -2.68
N PHE A 56 -11.96 -2.50 -1.60
CA PHE A 56 -11.02 -3.44 -0.97
C PHE A 56 -11.42 -3.59 0.50
N LEU A 57 -11.84 -4.80 0.89
CA LEU A 57 -12.34 -5.11 2.24
C LEU A 57 -13.49 -4.20 2.68
N GLY A 58 -14.40 -3.85 1.76
CA GLY A 58 -15.50 -2.93 2.02
C GLY A 58 -15.13 -1.43 1.89
N PHE A 59 -13.86 -1.09 1.63
CA PHE A 59 -13.42 0.31 1.49
C PHE A 59 -13.34 0.72 0.02
N PRO A 60 -14.08 1.76 -0.43
CA PRO A 60 -14.07 2.20 -1.82
C PRO A 60 -12.68 2.64 -2.30
N VAL A 61 -12.23 2.07 -3.42
CA VAL A 61 -10.96 2.43 -4.05
C VAL A 61 -11.10 3.79 -4.74
N GLN A 62 -10.24 4.73 -4.34
CA GLN A 62 -10.24 6.09 -4.86
C GLN A 62 -9.37 6.22 -6.11
N LYS A 63 -8.20 5.56 -6.11
CA LYS A 63 -7.24 5.61 -7.21
C LYS A 63 -6.56 4.26 -7.38
N MET A 64 -6.14 3.97 -8.60
CA MET A 64 -5.37 2.77 -8.95
C MET A 64 -4.11 3.16 -9.71
N GLY A 65 -3.04 2.41 -9.50
CA GLY A 65 -1.76 2.58 -10.17
C GLY A 65 -1.12 1.23 -10.50
N ALA A 66 -0.46 1.15 -11.65
CA ALA A 66 0.22 -0.07 -12.09
C ALA A 66 1.65 0.23 -12.49
N TYR A 67 2.57 -0.62 -12.02
CA TYR A 67 3.95 -0.67 -12.50
C TYR A 67 4.14 -1.95 -13.30
N VAL A 68 4.57 -1.78 -14.55
CA VAL A 68 4.90 -2.87 -15.47
C VAL A 68 6.40 -2.91 -15.75
N ASN A 69 6.92 -4.09 -16.03
CA ASN A 69 8.29 -4.19 -16.53
C ASN A 69 8.36 -3.85 -18.03
N THR A 70 9.57 -3.93 -18.59
CA THR A 70 9.84 -3.72 -20.02
C THR A 70 9.15 -4.70 -20.96
N LYS A 71 8.61 -5.83 -20.45
CA LYS A 71 7.80 -6.80 -21.20
C LYS A 71 6.30 -6.55 -21.05
N ASN A 72 5.91 -5.41 -20.47
CA ASN A 72 4.53 -5.06 -20.14
C ASN A 72 3.84 -6.03 -19.16
N GLU A 73 4.62 -6.76 -18.36
CA GLU A 73 4.10 -7.62 -17.30
C GLU A 73 3.88 -6.81 -16.03
N LEU A 74 2.72 -6.99 -15.39
CA LEU A 74 2.41 -6.36 -14.11
C LEU A 74 3.38 -6.84 -13.01
N LYS A 75 4.07 -5.89 -12.39
CA LYS A 75 5.00 -6.14 -11.27
C LYS A 75 4.45 -5.65 -9.94
N LYS A 76 3.82 -4.47 -9.95
CA LYS A 76 3.14 -3.91 -8.79
C LYS A 76 1.82 -3.31 -9.19
N PHE A 77 0.85 -3.44 -8.31
CA PHE A 77 -0.42 -2.77 -8.41
C PHE A 77 -0.70 -2.07 -7.10
N THR A 78 -1.02 -0.78 -7.16
CA THR A 78 -1.28 0.04 -5.99
C THR A 78 -2.68 0.60 -6.07
N ILE A 79 -3.40 0.54 -4.96
CA ILE A 79 -4.68 1.22 -4.77
C ILE A 79 -4.57 2.23 -3.65
N SER A 80 -5.38 3.28 -3.71
CA SER A 80 -5.64 4.12 -2.55
C SER A 80 -7.08 3.96 -2.09
N VAL A 81 -7.25 3.88 -0.79
CA VAL A 81 -8.54 3.94 -0.11
C VAL A 81 -8.53 5.11 0.85
N GLU A 82 -9.68 5.75 1.03
CA GLU A 82 -9.87 6.72 2.09
C GLU A 82 -10.62 6.03 3.23
N VAL A 83 -10.03 6.04 4.43
CA VAL A 83 -10.63 5.37 5.58
C VAL A 83 -11.00 6.40 6.66
N PRO A 84 -12.23 6.31 7.22
CA PRO A 84 -12.63 7.16 8.34
C PRO A 84 -11.92 6.76 9.63
N ASP A 85 -11.60 5.47 9.76
CA ASP A 85 -10.86 4.91 10.89
C ASP A 85 -9.80 3.93 10.38
N ALA A 86 -8.53 4.33 10.50
CA ALA A 86 -7.41 3.47 10.12
C ALA A 86 -7.30 2.25 11.04
N ARG A 87 -7.72 2.33 12.30
CA ARG A 87 -7.70 1.17 13.19
C ARG A 87 -8.64 0.09 12.66
N PHE A 88 -9.89 0.47 12.38
CA PHE A 88 -10.86 -0.44 11.80
C PHE A 88 -10.38 -1.05 10.48
N PHE A 89 -9.71 -0.27 9.63
CA PHE A 89 -9.08 -0.79 8.41
C PHE A 89 -8.04 -1.89 8.71
N TYR A 90 -7.10 -1.64 9.63
CA TYR A 90 -6.09 -2.63 9.98
C TYR A 90 -6.68 -3.88 10.65
N ASP A 91 -7.75 -3.75 11.43
CA ASP A 91 -8.48 -4.90 11.97
C ASP A 91 -9.05 -5.77 10.84
N GLN A 92 -9.61 -5.19 9.77
CA GLN A 92 -10.08 -5.95 8.61
C GLN A 92 -8.93 -6.63 7.86
N VAL A 93 -7.84 -5.91 7.62
CA VAL A 93 -6.66 -6.48 6.93
C VAL A 93 -6.06 -7.64 7.73
N VAL A 94 -5.91 -7.49 9.05
CA VAL A 94 -5.36 -8.55 9.91
C VAL A 94 -6.31 -9.73 10.02
N LYS A 95 -7.62 -9.49 10.02
CA LYS A 95 -8.63 -10.55 10.00
C LYS A 95 -8.54 -11.39 8.72
N GLU A 96 -8.30 -10.77 7.57
CA GLU A 96 -8.23 -11.44 6.27
C GLU A 96 -6.86 -12.09 6.02
N TYR A 97 -5.77 -11.37 6.27
CA TYR A 97 -4.41 -11.76 5.87
C TYR A 97 -3.48 -12.13 7.03
N GLY A 98 -3.95 -12.09 8.28
CA GLY A 98 -3.14 -12.32 9.47
C GLY A 98 -2.25 -11.14 9.86
N MET A 99 -1.35 -11.34 10.82
CA MET A 99 -0.42 -10.29 11.26
C MET A 99 0.70 -10.07 10.23
N PRO A 100 1.13 -8.81 9.98
CA PRO A 100 2.24 -8.53 9.08
C PRO A 100 3.57 -9.03 9.66
N GLU A 101 4.51 -9.39 8.78
CA GLU A 101 5.85 -9.81 9.21
C GLU A 101 6.77 -8.64 9.54
N THR A 102 6.61 -7.51 8.85
CA THR A 102 7.49 -6.34 9.03
C THR A 102 6.75 -5.02 8.99
N SER A 103 7.30 -4.03 9.68
CA SER A 103 6.78 -2.67 9.74
C SER A 103 7.90 -1.66 9.57
N SER A 104 7.69 -0.65 8.72
CA SER A 104 8.54 0.54 8.68
C SER A 104 8.02 1.54 9.68
N LEU A 105 8.84 1.91 10.67
CA LEU A 105 8.46 2.89 11.68
C LEU A 105 8.38 4.29 11.06
N SER A 106 7.44 5.10 11.56
CA SER A 106 7.35 6.54 11.23
C SER A 106 8.02 7.36 12.32
N LYS A 107 8.28 8.65 12.03
CA LYS A 107 8.70 9.61 13.05
C LYS A 107 7.71 9.69 14.22
N PHE A 108 6.40 9.67 13.94
CA PHE A 108 5.35 9.74 14.97
C PHE A 108 5.35 8.52 15.91
N TYR A 109 5.60 7.32 15.37
CA TYR A 109 5.73 6.12 16.20
C TYR A 109 6.92 6.24 17.14
N LEU A 110 8.08 6.68 16.63
CA LEU A 110 9.28 6.86 17.44
C LEU A 110 9.04 7.88 18.56
N GLU A 111 8.44 9.02 18.24
CA GLU A 111 8.12 10.07 19.21
C GLU A 111 7.11 9.60 20.27
N LYS A 112 6.04 8.89 19.88
CA LYS A 112 5.01 8.36 20.81
C LYS A 112 5.63 7.48 21.90
N TYR A 113 6.63 6.67 21.55
CA TYR A 113 7.29 5.73 22.45
C TYR A 113 8.62 6.23 23.01
N GLY A 114 9.00 7.49 22.74
CA GLY A 114 10.23 8.10 23.27
C GLY A 114 11.53 7.55 22.65
N TYR A 115 11.46 6.99 21.45
CA TYR A 115 12.62 6.52 20.68
C TYR A 115 13.31 7.66 19.92
N LYS A 116 14.60 7.48 19.66
CA LYS A 116 15.39 8.44 18.88
C LYS A 116 15.06 8.34 17.39
N THR A 117 15.04 9.49 16.72
CA THR A 117 14.94 9.57 15.26
C THR A 117 16.29 9.26 14.60
N PRO A 118 16.32 8.90 13.29
CA PRO A 118 17.57 8.52 12.60
C PRO A 118 18.69 9.56 12.70
N ASN A 119 18.35 10.85 12.76
CA ASN A 119 19.33 11.94 12.81
C ASN A 119 20.00 12.09 14.20
N GLU A 120 19.48 11.42 15.22
CA GLU A 120 19.96 11.48 16.61
C GLU A 120 20.84 10.26 16.98
N ILE A 121 21.05 9.36 16.02
CA ILE A 121 21.75 8.09 16.21
C ILE A 121 23.00 8.08 15.34
N ASN A 122 24.10 7.51 15.85
CA ASN A 122 25.28 7.29 15.03
C ASN A 122 24.94 6.30 13.90
N LYS A 123 25.28 6.64 12.65
CA LYS A 123 25.01 5.81 11.46
C LYS A 123 25.46 4.36 11.63
N ASP A 124 26.60 4.13 12.28
CA ASP A 124 27.17 2.78 12.47
C ASP A 124 26.37 1.91 13.46
N SER A 125 25.55 2.56 14.30
CA SER A 125 24.69 1.88 15.31
C SER A 125 23.22 1.83 14.92
N LEU A 126 22.86 2.36 13.74
CA LEU A 126 21.47 2.58 13.36
C LEU A 126 20.71 1.23 13.24
N ASP A 127 21.29 0.25 12.54
CA ASP A 127 20.63 -1.05 12.35
C ASP A 127 20.41 -1.78 13.68
N GLU A 128 21.43 -1.83 14.54
CA GLU A 128 21.33 -2.46 15.87
C GLU A 128 20.27 -1.76 16.74
N TYR A 129 20.23 -0.42 16.72
CA TYR A 129 19.24 0.35 17.48
C TYR A 129 17.81 -0.02 17.07
N TYR A 130 17.52 -0.03 15.77
CA TYR A 130 16.17 -0.29 15.26
C TYR A 130 15.75 -1.76 15.38
N GLN A 131 16.69 -2.72 15.37
CA GLN A 131 16.40 -4.13 15.62
C GLN A 131 15.93 -4.41 17.06
N ASN A 132 16.34 -3.58 18.02
CA ASN A 132 16.01 -3.72 19.44
C ASN A 132 14.73 -2.98 19.86
N LEU A 133 14.08 -2.28 18.93
CA LEU A 133 12.81 -1.61 19.23
C LEU A 133 11.67 -2.61 19.35
N ASN A 134 10.71 -2.29 20.22
CA ASN A 134 9.47 -3.07 20.31
C ASN A 134 8.78 -3.06 18.95
N LYS A 135 8.38 -4.26 18.50
CA LYS A 135 7.61 -4.40 17.27
C LYS A 135 6.25 -3.70 17.45
N PRO A 136 5.79 -2.92 16.46
CA PRO A 136 4.49 -2.28 16.53
C PRO A 136 3.39 -3.32 16.72
N GLU A 137 2.45 -3.02 17.61
CA GLU A 137 1.20 -3.79 17.73
C GLU A 137 0.15 -3.24 16.76
N ILE A 138 -0.97 -3.95 16.63
CA ILE A 138 -2.04 -3.54 15.72
C ILE A 138 -2.55 -2.11 16.02
N ASP A 139 -2.51 -1.66 17.28
CA ASP A 139 -2.93 -0.30 17.68
C ASP A 139 -2.01 0.78 17.09
N ASP A 140 -0.77 0.40 16.81
CA ASP A 140 0.26 1.28 16.27
C ASP A 140 0.28 1.31 14.75
N PHE A 141 -0.36 0.35 14.07
CA PHE A 141 -0.31 0.28 12.60
C PHE A 141 -0.86 1.53 11.93
N SER A 142 -1.77 2.24 12.58
CA SER A 142 -2.32 3.49 12.07
C SER A 142 -1.31 4.66 12.06
N ILE A 143 -0.22 4.56 12.82
CA ILE A 143 0.79 5.61 12.99
C ILE A 143 2.18 5.22 12.50
N VAL A 144 2.44 3.96 12.16
CA VAL A 144 3.69 3.57 11.47
C VAL A 144 3.68 4.05 10.01
N ARG A 145 4.82 3.98 9.32
CA ARG A 145 4.91 4.42 7.92
C ARG A 145 4.26 3.40 6.99
N SER A 146 4.61 2.13 7.18
CA SER A 146 4.03 1.03 6.41
C SER A 146 4.13 -0.29 7.17
N THR A 147 3.27 -1.23 6.80
CA THR A 147 3.25 -2.62 7.25
C THR A 147 3.29 -3.53 6.02
N THR A 148 3.97 -4.66 6.12
CA THR A 148 4.19 -5.56 4.98
C THR A 148 3.81 -6.98 5.35
N TRP A 149 3.00 -7.57 4.47
CA TRP A 149 2.64 -8.99 4.45
C TRP A 149 3.40 -9.68 3.33
N TYR A 150 3.97 -10.84 3.63
CA TYR A 150 4.60 -11.72 2.67
C TYR A 150 3.82 -13.01 2.49
N ASP A 151 4.16 -13.79 1.47
CA ASP A 151 3.64 -15.14 1.28
C ASP A 151 2.10 -15.27 1.29
N ILE A 152 1.39 -14.21 0.88
CA ILE A 152 -0.07 -14.27 0.72
C ILE A 152 -0.38 -15.34 -0.32
N ASP A 153 -1.34 -16.21 0.05
CA ASP A 153 -1.79 -17.39 -0.70
C ASP A 153 -0.72 -18.47 -0.96
N LYS A 154 0.37 -18.49 -0.18
CA LYS A 154 1.40 -19.53 -0.26
C LYS A 154 0.79 -20.93 -0.13
N GLY A 155 1.12 -21.81 -1.08
CA GLY A 155 0.61 -23.17 -1.16
C GLY A 155 -0.38 -23.43 -2.30
N SER A 156 -0.78 -22.37 -3.02
CA SER A 156 -1.63 -22.43 -4.23
C SER A 156 -0.94 -23.03 -5.47
N GLY A 157 0.36 -23.33 -5.42
CA GLY A 157 1.16 -23.74 -6.57
C GLY A 157 1.59 -22.60 -7.51
N ARG A 158 1.35 -21.33 -7.12
CA ARG A 158 1.72 -20.12 -7.89
C ARG A 158 2.77 -19.27 -7.17
N THR A 159 3.31 -18.25 -7.86
CA THR A 159 4.28 -17.29 -7.31
C THR A 159 3.66 -16.50 -6.16
N PRO A 160 4.20 -16.52 -4.93
CA PRO A 160 3.64 -15.82 -3.79
C PRO A 160 3.45 -14.31 -4.03
N ILE A 161 2.44 -13.74 -3.38
CA ILE A 161 2.10 -12.31 -3.45
C ILE A 161 2.49 -11.67 -2.12
N GLY A 162 3.05 -10.45 -2.18
CA GLY A 162 3.20 -9.59 -1.02
C GLY A 162 2.27 -8.38 -1.10
N MET A 163 1.98 -7.83 0.06
CA MET A 163 1.19 -6.62 0.22
C MET A 163 1.92 -5.64 1.15
N ILE A 164 2.05 -4.39 0.73
CA ILE A 164 2.51 -3.29 1.59
C ILE A 164 1.34 -2.33 1.78
N VAL A 165 0.96 -2.10 3.03
CA VAL A 165 0.02 -1.05 3.40
C VAL A 165 0.83 0.13 3.92
N SER A 166 0.67 1.31 3.31
CA SER A 166 1.37 2.54 3.69
C SER A 166 0.37 3.60 4.13
N ASN A 167 0.61 4.20 5.29
CA ASN A 167 -0.19 5.33 5.76
C ASN A 167 0.32 6.59 5.09
N LYS A 168 -0.54 7.26 4.31
CA LYS A 168 -0.25 8.58 3.78
C LYS A 168 -0.88 9.62 4.69
N THR A 169 -0.09 10.11 5.63
CA THR A 169 -0.45 11.27 6.43
C THR A 169 -0.33 12.52 5.58
N SER A 170 -1.46 13.19 5.32
CA SER A 170 -1.45 14.56 4.81
C SER A 170 -1.46 15.51 6.02
N PRO A 171 -0.44 16.36 6.21
CA PRO A 171 -0.51 17.42 7.22
C PRO A 171 -1.59 18.47 6.91
N GLU A 172 -2.05 18.54 5.66
CA GLU A 172 -2.92 19.60 5.14
C GLU A 172 -4.38 19.47 5.59
N ASP A 173 -4.83 18.27 5.98
CA ASP A 173 -6.20 18.00 6.42
C ASP A 173 -6.33 17.76 7.93
N MET A 174 -5.29 18.14 8.70
CA MET A 174 -5.18 17.87 10.13
C MET A 174 -5.38 16.39 10.49
N PHE A 175 -5.02 15.46 9.61
CA PHE A 175 -5.15 14.02 9.81
C PHE A 175 -6.61 13.52 9.92
N SER A 176 -7.58 14.33 9.46
CA SER A 176 -9.01 14.00 9.57
C SER A 176 -9.45 12.90 8.60
N LYS A 177 -8.78 12.76 7.45
CA LYS A 177 -8.96 11.64 6.52
C LYS A 177 -7.63 10.91 6.38
N ARG A 178 -7.65 9.57 6.49
CA ARG A 178 -6.44 8.77 6.28
C ARG A 178 -6.50 8.14 4.91
N GLU A 179 -5.72 8.69 3.99
CA GLU A 179 -5.44 8.01 2.73
C GLU A 179 -4.48 6.85 3.04
N ILE A 180 -4.91 5.64 2.73
CA ILE A 180 -4.09 4.43 2.86
C ILE A 180 -3.78 3.92 1.47
N TRP A 181 -2.51 3.64 1.22
CA TRP A 181 -2.04 3.05 -0.01
C TRP A 181 -1.77 1.57 0.21
N ILE A 182 -2.37 0.72 -0.61
CA ILE A 182 -2.14 -0.72 -0.57
C ILE A 182 -1.45 -1.11 -1.88
N THR A 183 -0.23 -1.61 -1.77
CA THR A 183 0.58 -2.04 -2.90
C THR A 183 0.77 -3.55 -2.88
N PHE A 184 0.32 -4.21 -3.92
CA PHE A 184 0.50 -5.63 -4.16
C PHE A 184 1.66 -5.83 -5.11
N PHE A 185 2.47 -6.86 -4.85
CA PHE A 185 3.64 -7.17 -5.65
C PHE A 185 3.90 -8.67 -5.71
N ARG A 186 4.38 -9.13 -6.86
CA ARG A 186 4.86 -10.51 -6.99
C ARG A 186 6.18 -10.67 -6.24
N GLN A 187 6.26 -11.64 -5.34
CA GLN A 187 7.51 -11.97 -4.67
C GLN A 187 8.40 -12.69 -5.67
N ARG A 188 9.65 -12.23 -5.81
CA ARG A 188 10.60 -12.94 -6.67
C ARG A 188 10.87 -14.31 -6.03
N GLN A 189 10.80 -15.36 -6.85
CA GLN A 189 11.47 -16.62 -6.54
C GLN A 189 12.99 -16.42 -6.57
#